data_AF-A0A0S8GJH3-F1
#
_entry.id   AF-A0A0S8GJH3-F1
#
_cell.length_a   1.000
_cell.length_b   1.000
_cell.length_c   1.000
_cell.angle_alpha   90.00
_cell.angle_beta   90.00
_cell.angle_gamma   90.00
#
_symmetry.space_group_name_H-M   'P 1'
#
loop_
_entity.id
_entity.type
_entity.pdbx_description
1 polymer ?
#
loop_
_entity_poly.entity_id
_entity_poly.type
_entity_poly.pdbx_seq_one_letter_code
_entity_poly.pdbx_strand_id
1 'polypeptide(L)' 'MISAIILIIFIGVFLWLGNLRIVDMGRDWPVILIVIGLVSLLNTQKKARSKKIINDLEKGKITVEEAEGKLRNTP' A
#
# COMPACT_ATOMS: atom_id res chain seq x y z
N MET A 1 -6.91 21.32 -7.81
CA MET A 1 -7.52 22.00 -6.66
C MET A 1 -7.72 21.06 -5.46
N ILE A 2 -8.40 19.92 -5.62
CA ILE A 2 -8.61 18.93 -4.53
C ILE A 2 -7.29 18.44 -3.92
N SER A 3 -6.27 18.17 -4.73
CA SER A 3 -4.95 17.70 -4.25
C SER A 3 -4.26 18.69 -3.32
N ALA A 4 -4.44 20.00 -3.52
CA ALA A 4 -3.83 21.02 -2.67
C ALA A 4 -4.52 21.11 -1.30
N ILE A 5 -5.84 20.93 -1.26
CA ILE A 5 -6.63 20.90 -0.02
C ILE A 5 -6.20 19.70 0.83
N ILE A 6 -6.04 18.53 0.21
CA ILE A 6 -5.55 17.32 0.89
C ILE A 6 -4.15 17.56 1.48
N LEU A 7 -3.28 18.24 0.74
CA LEU A 7 -1.91 18.54 1.18
C LEU A 7 -1.89 19.45 2.41
N ILE A 8 -2.73 20.49 2.42
CA ILE A 8 -2.87 21.42 3.55
C ILE A 8 -3.43 20.71 4.79
N ILE A 9 -4.47 19.88 4.62
CA ILE A 9 -5.03 19.08 5.72
C ILE A 9 -3.96 18.14 6.28
N PHE A 10 -3.20 17.48 5.40
CA PHE A 10 -2.13 16.57 5.80
C PHE A 10 -1.05 17.30 6.60
N ILE A 11 -0.60 18.47 6.14
CA ILE A 11 0.39 19.30 6.86
C ILE A 11 -0.15 19.75 8.22
N GLY A 12 -1.42 20.17 8.30
CA GLY A 12 -2.04 20.60 9.55
C GLY A 12 -2.15 19.48 10.57
N VAL A 13 -2.63 18.31 10.15
CA VAL A 13 -2.69 17.09 10.98
C VAL A 13 -1.29 16.66 11.40
N PHE A 14 -0.32 16.70 10.47
CA PHE A 14 1.06 16.37 10.74
C PHE A 14 1.62 17.27 11.86
N LEU A 15 1.57 18.59 11.71
CA LEU A 15 2.03 19.56 12.71
C LEU A 15 1.33 19.40 14.07
N TRP A 16 0.03 19.10 14.07
CA TRP A 16 -0.74 18.87 15.30
C TRP A 16 -0.29 17.62 16.06
N LEU A 17 0.01 16.52 15.34
CA LEU A 17 0.59 15.29 15.91
C LEU A 17 1.96 15.51 16.55
N GLY A 18 2.79 16.37 15.96
CA GLY A 18 4.07 16.78 16.55
C GLY A 18 3.89 17.58 17.84
N ASN A 19 2.91 18.49 17.88
CA ASN A 19 2.60 19.26 19.08
C ASN A 19 2.12 18.39 20.25
N LEU A 20 1.45 17.26 19.97
CA LEU A 20 1.03 16.29 20.99
C LEU A 20 2.20 15.46 21.57
N ARG A 21 3.45 15.67 21.11
CA ARG A 21 4.66 14.88 21.46
C ARG A 21 4.51 13.37 21.25
N ILE A 22 3.50 12.94 20.49
CA ILE A 22 3.28 11.56 20.08
C ILE A 22 4.34 11.15 19.05
N VAL A 23 4.82 12.11 18.27
CA VAL A 23 5.84 11.92 17.23
C VAL A 23 6.93 12.96 17.42
N ASP A 24 8.17 12.52 17.68
CA ASP A 24 9.31 13.42 17.77
C ASP A 24 9.76 13.81 16.35
N MET A 25 9.21 14.93 15.87
CA MET A 25 9.37 15.41 14.48
C MET A 25 10.81 15.69 14.07
N GLY A 26 11.75 15.77 15.01
CA GLY A 26 13.17 15.95 14.71
C GLY A 26 13.85 14.70 14.16
N ARG A 27 13.35 13.50 14.49
CA ARG A 27 14.08 12.25 14.20
C ARG A 27 13.23 11.14 13.61
N ASP A 28 11.93 11.09 13.92
CA ASP A 28 11.13 9.89 13.65
C ASP A 28 10.33 9.95 12.33
N TRP A 29 10.24 11.12 11.69
CA TRP A 29 9.55 11.28 10.40
C TRP A 29 10.09 10.40 9.25
N PRO A 30 11.39 10.06 9.15
CA PRO A 30 11.89 9.13 8.14
C PRO A 30 11.40 7.70 8.39
N VAL A 31 11.14 7.32 9.65
CA VAL A 31 10.63 5.98 10.01
C VAL A 31 9.24 5.78 9.42
N ILE A 32 8.38 6.80 9.47
CA ILE A 32 7.05 6.76 8.86
C ILE A 32 7.15 6.53 7.34
N LEU A 33 8.09 7.20 6.66
CA LEU A 33 8.32 6.98 5.23
C LEU A 33 8.81 5.56 4.92
N ILE A 34 9.69 5.01 5.77
CA ILE A 34 10.17 3.64 5.64
C ILE A 34 9.01 2.64 5.82
N VAL A 35 8.17 2.83 6.83
CA VAL A 35 6.99 1.97 7.09
C VAL A 35 6.00 2.05 5.93
N ILE A 36 5.69 3.26 5.43
CA ILE A 36 4.82 3.45 4.25
C ILE A 36 5.43 2.76 3.03
N GLY A 37 6.74 2.91 2.82
CA GLY A 37 7.46 2.25 1.73
C GLY A 37 7.38 0.72 1.81
N LEU A 38 7.58 0.15 3.00
CA LEU A 38 7.46 -1.29 3.25
C LEU A 38 6.04 -1.80 2.99
N VAL A 39 5.02 -1.13 3.51
CA VAL A 39 3.62 -1.50 3.28
C VAL A 39 3.27 -1.41 1.79
N SER A 40 3.74 -0.38 1.11
CA SER A 40 3.54 -0.22 -0.34
C SER A 40 4.18 -1.37 -1.13
N LEU A 41 5.41 -1.76 -0.78
CA LEU A 41 6.12 -2.86 -1.42
C LEU A 41 5.36 -4.20 -1.30
N LEU A 42 4.85 -4.51 -0.09
CA LEU A 42 4.05 -5.71 0.13
C LEU A 42 2.77 -5.70 -0.73
N ASN A 43 2.10 -4.55 -0.85
CA ASN A 43 0.91 -4.41 -1.68
C ASN A 43 1.22 -4.50 -3.19
N THR A 44 2.37 -4.01 -3.64
CA THR A 44 2.82 -4.16 -5.04
C THR A 44 3.04 -5.63 -5.39
N GLN A 45 3.64 -6.42 -4.49
CA GLN A 45 3.86 -7.84 -4.74
C GLN A 45 2.56 -8.64 -4.85
N LYS A 46 1.55 -8.33 -4.02
CA LYS A 46 0.20 -8.93 -4.12
C LYS A 46 -0.42 -8.68 -5.49
N LYS A 47 -0.41 -7.41 -5.94
CA LYS A 47 -0.97 -7.02 -7.25
C LYS A 47 -0.26 -7.70 -8.42
N ALA A 48 1.07 -7.82 -8.36
CA ALA A 48 1.85 -8.49 -9.40
C ALA A 48 1.49 -9.99 -9.49
N ARG A 49 1.30 -10.65 -8.34
CA ARG A 49 0.93 -12.08 -8.29
C ARG A 49 -0.48 -12.34 -8.83
N SER A 50 -1.48 -11.55 -8.41
CA SER A 50 -2.85 -11.67 -8.94
C SER A 50 -2.88 -11.46 -10.45
N LYS A 51 -2.13 -10.47 -10.95
CA LYS A 51 -2.02 -10.21 -12.39
C LYS A 51 -1.39 -11.39 -13.16
N LYS A 52 -0.42 -12.08 -12.56
CA LYS A 52 0.17 -13.29 -13.15
C LYS A 52 -0.85 -14.42 -13.25
N ILE A 53 -1.64 -14.66 -12.20
CA ILE A 53 -2.67 -15.72 -12.17
C ILE A 53 -3.73 -15.45 -13.24
N ILE A 54 -4.20 -14.21 -13.37
CA ILE A 54 -5.16 -13.82 -14.41
C ILE A 54 -4.59 -14.05 -15.81
N ASN A 55 -3.33 -13.66 -16.05
CA ASN A 55 -2.67 -13.87 -17.35
C ASN A 55 -2.46 -15.35 -17.68
N ASP A 56 -2.20 -16.20 -16.68
CA ASP A 56 -2.09 -17.64 -16.88
C ASP A 56 -3.46 -18.28 -17.19
N LEU A 57 -4.56 -17.74 -16.63
CA LEU A 57 -5.93 -18.13 -16.97
C LEU A 57 -6.31 -17.70 -18.40
N GLU A 58 -6.02 -16.45 -18.78
CA GLU A 58 -6.27 -15.93 -20.14
C GLU A 58 -5.54 -16.73 -21.22
N LYS A 59 -4.36 -17.26 -20.89
CA LYS A 59 -3.56 -18.12 -21.77
C LYS A 59 -3.98 -19.59 -21.75
N GLY A 60 -5.01 -19.95 -20.99
CA GLY A 60 -5.51 -21.31 -20.85
C GLY A 60 -4.52 -22.27 -20.17
N LYS A 61 -3.55 -21.76 -19.40
CA LYS A 61 -2.55 -22.58 -18.69
C LYS A 61 -3.07 -23.18 -17.39
N ILE A 62 -4.14 -22.61 -16.83
CA ILE A 62 -4.81 -23.02 -15.60
C ILE A 62 -6.31 -22.96 -15.81
N THR A 63 -7.09 -23.73 -15.05
CA THR A 63 -8.57 -23.66 -15.09
C THR A 63 -9.10 -22.54 -14.21
N VAL A 64 -10.39 -22.21 -14.36
CA VAL A 64 -11.06 -21.19 -13.55
C VAL A 64 -11.03 -21.56 -12.06
N GLU A 65 -11.27 -22.82 -11.74
CA GLU A 65 -11.28 -23.33 -10.36
C GLU A 65 -9.88 -23.24 -9.72
N GLU A 66 -8.82 -23.55 -10.48
CA GLU A 66 -7.45 -23.40 -10.01
C GLU A 66 -7.05 -21.94 -9.80
N ALA A 67 -7.53 -21.04 -10.67
CA ALA A 67 -7.28 -19.61 -10.55
C ALA A 67 -7.96 -19.03 -9.29
N GLU A 68 -9.21 -19.41 -9.04
CA GLU A 68 -9.95 -19.01 -7.84
C GLU A 68 -9.25 -19.49 -6.56
N GLY A 69 -8.82 -20.75 -6.52
CA GLY A 69 -8.08 -21.31 -5.39
C GLY A 69 -6.77 -20.57 -5.08
N LYS A 70 -6.05 -20.13 -6.12
CA LYS A 70 -4.79 -19.36 -5.98
C LYS A 70 -5.04 -17.92 -5.56
N LEU A 71 -6.13 -17.30 -6.01
CA LEU A 71 -6.51 -15.93 -5.64
C LEU A 71 -7.00 -15.87 -4.19
N ARG A 72 -7.80 -16.85 -3.76
CA ARG A 72 -8.34 -16.92 -2.39
C ARG A 72 -7.27 -17.13 -1.31
N ASN A 73 -6.16 -17.78 -1.66
CA ASN A 73 -5.00 -18.00 -0.78
C ASN A 73 -3.88 -16.96 -0.98
N THR A 74 -4.13 -15.84 -1.67
CA THR A 74 -3.15 -14.75 -1.75
C THR A 74 -3.19 -13.97 -0.42
N PRO A 75 -2.08 -13.93 0.35
CA PRO A 75 -2.03 -13.28 1.66
C PRO A 75 -2.15 -11.77 1.56
#